data_AF-A0A7I0J8M1-F1
#
_entry.id   AF-A0A7I0J8M1-F1
#
_cell.length_a   1.000
_cell.length_b   1.000
_cell.length_c   1.000
_cell.angle_alpha   90.00
_cell.angle_beta   90.00
_cell.angle_gamma   90.00
#
_symmetry.space_group_name_H-M   'P 1'
#
loop_
_entity.id
_entity.type
_entity.pdbx_description
1 polymer ?
#
loop_
_entity_poly.entity_id
_entity_poly.type
_entity_poly.pdbx_seq_one_letter_code
_entity_poly.pdbx_strand_id
1 'polypeptide(L)'
;CDPLTAAGPAVREIFDHPTRYAGEVLPVIGEFISAQQMVETFARVTGRRARYVSAYSREDLLRQFPGFAGNEYLVRELVGMVEYAVEYGYYAPGRDLTWSRKIDPNALTWEQF
;
A
#
# COMPACT_ATOMS: atom_id res chain seq x y z
N CYS A 1 7.64 -5.47 -11.36
CA CYS A 1 6.82 -6.06 -10.28
C CYS A 1 7.16 -7.53 -10.16
N ASP A 2 7.23 -8.05 -8.93
CA ASP A 2 7.39 -9.48 -8.68
C ASP A 2 6.05 -10.20 -8.98
N PRO A 3 5.97 -11.06 -10.01
CA PRO A 3 4.74 -11.77 -10.35
C PRO A 3 4.34 -12.82 -9.30
N LEU A 4 5.19 -13.11 -8.32
CA LEU A 4 4.93 -14.10 -7.28
C LEU A 4 4.21 -13.51 -6.05
N THR A 5 4.00 -12.20 -6.03
CA THR A 5 3.27 -11.50 -4.97
C THR A 5 1.88 -11.09 -5.47
N ALA A 6 1.08 -10.44 -4.61
CA ALA A 6 -0.37 -10.24 -4.79
C ALA A 6 -0.84 -9.76 -6.17
N ALA A 7 -0.03 -8.99 -6.92
CA ALA A 7 -0.39 -8.53 -8.27
C ALA A 7 -0.48 -9.66 -9.31
N GLY A 8 0.35 -10.70 -9.21
CA GLY A 8 0.37 -11.80 -10.18
C GLY A 8 -0.90 -12.65 -10.15
N PRO A 9 -1.30 -13.21 -8.99
CA PRO A 9 -2.56 -13.93 -8.84
C PRO A 9 -3.78 -13.10 -9.25
N ALA A 10 -3.81 -11.80 -8.90
CA ALA A 10 -4.87 -10.89 -9.28
C ALA A 10 -5.03 -10.75 -10.81
N VAL A 11 -3.91 -10.52 -11.53
CA VAL A 11 -3.94 -10.39 -12.99
C VAL A 11 -4.31 -11.71 -13.66
N ARG A 12 -3.82 -12.84 -13.13
CA ARG A 12 -4.18 -14.17 -13.63
C ARG A 12 -5.69 -14.44 -13.49
N GLU A 13 -6.26 -14.20 -12.31
CA GLU A 13 -7.70 -14.36 -12.06
C GLU A 13 -8.55 -13.53 -13.04
N ILE A 14 -8.13 -12.30 -13.33
CA ILE A 14 -8.80 -11.43 -14.30
C ILE A 14 -8.75 -12.02 -15.72
N PHE A 15 -7.61 -12.57 -16.13
CA PHE A 15 -7.47 -13.20 -17.45
C PHE A 15 -8.17 -14.54 -17.58
N ASP A 16 -8.26 -15.32 -16.50
CA ASP A 16 -8.98 -16.60 -16.48
C ASP A 16 -10.51 -16.38 -16.49
N HIS A 17 -10.98 -15.20 -16.02
CA HIS A 17 -12.40 -14.84 -15.93
C HIS A 17 -12.72 -13.42 -16.45
N PRO A 18 -12.42 -13.08 -17.71
CA PRO A 18 -12.44 -11.69 -18.20
C PRO A 18 -13.84 -11.07 -18.24
N THR A 19 -14.88 -11.87 -18.52
CA THR A 19 -16.27 -11.39 -18.53
C THR A 19 -16.79 -11.03 -17.15
N ARG A 20 -16.26 -11.67 -16.09
CA ARG A 20 -16.63 -11.40 -14.71
C ARG A 20 -16.12 -10.04 -14.22
N TYR A 21 -14.98 -9.61 -14.73
CA TYR A 21 -14.25 -8.43 -14.24
C TYR A 21 -14.23 -7.26 -15.22
N ALA A 22 -14.89 -7.39 -16.37
CA ALA A 22 -14.95 -6.34 -17.38
C ALA A 22 -15.55 -5.04 -16.81
N GLY A 23 -14.77 -3.97 -16.83
CA GLY A 23 -15.19 -2.64 -16.33
C GLY A 23 -15.10 -2.47 -14.80
N GLU A 24 -14.66 -3.49 -14.07
CA GLU A 24 -14.50 -3.43 -12.62
C GLU A 24 -13.19 -2.73 -12.22
N VAL A 25 -13.19 -2.11 -11.04
CA VAL A 25 -11.97 -1.62 -10.37
C VAL A 25 -11.81 -2.39 -9.07
N LEU A 26 -10.74 -3.18 -8.99
CA LEU A 26 -10.52 -4.19 -7.96
C LEU A 26 -9.25 -3.87 -7.17
N PRO A 27 -9.36 -3.41 -5.91
CA PRO A 27 -8.19 -3.17 -5.07
C PRO A 27 -7.43 -4.46 -4.76
N VAL A 28 -6.11 -4.45 -5.00
CA VAL A 28 -5.20 -5.53 -4.59
C VAL A 28 -4.59 -5.15 -3.24
N ILE A 29 -4.96 -5.90 -2.20
CA ILE A 29 -4.66 -5.57 -0.80
C ILE A 29 -4.18 -6.84 -0.09
N GLY A 30 -2.94 -6.80 0.38
CA GLY A 30 -2.39 -7.87 1.22
C GLY A 30 -2.98 -7.82 2.62
N GLU A 31 -2.91 -6.67 3.30
CA GLU A 31 -3.31 -6.55 4.70
C GLU A 31 -3.70 -5.10 5.05
N PHE A 32 -4.57 -4.93 6.06
CA PHE A 32 -4.85 -3.65 6.68
C PHE A 32 -4.13 -3.56 8.02
N ILE A 33 -3.09 -2.73 8.08
CA ILE A 33 -2.31 -2.49 9.29
C ILE A 33 -2.11 -0.99 9.51
N SER A 34 -2.01 -0.59 10.78
CA SER A 34 -1.59 0.74 11.15
C SER A 34 -0.08 0.94 10.92
N ALA A 35 0.35 2.20 10.83
CA ALA A 35 1.77 2.53 10.75
C ALA A 35 2.57 2.02 11.96
N GLN A 36 1.95 1.95 13.14
CA GLN A 36 2.56 1.39 14.34
C GLN A 36 2.81 -0.12 14.20
N GLN A 37 1.82 -0.89 13.75
CA GLN A 37 1.97 -2.33 13.50
C GLN A 37 3.02 -2.62 12.42
N MET A 38 3.11 -1.77 11.39
CA MET A 38 4.15 -1.87 10.36
C MET A 38 5.55 -1.74 10.95
N VAL A 39 5.78 -0.73 11.80
CA VAL A 39 7.05 -0.48 12.48
C VAL A 39 7.41 -1.58 13.48
N GLU A 40 6.43 -2.04 14.27
CA GLU A 40 6.62 -3.14 15.22
C GLU A 40 7.01 -4.44 14.52
N THR A 41 6.34 -4.75 13.40
CA THR A 41 6.67 -5.92 12.58
C THR A 41 8.06 -5.80 11.97
N PHE A 42 8.41 -4.64 11.42
CA PHE A 42 9.76 -4.38 10.91
C PHE A 42 10.82 -4.59 12.00
N ALA A 43 10.60 -4.07 13.20
CA ALA A 43 11.53 -4.23 14.31
C ALA A 43 11.67 -5.69 14.75
N ARG A 44 10.56 -6.44 14.78
CA ARG A 44 10.54 -7.86 15.12
C ARG A 44 11.28 -8.73 14.10
N VAL A 45 11.04 -8.54 12.80
CA VAL A 45 11.64 -9.35 11.73
C VAL A 45 13.13 -9.03 11.57
N THR A 46 13.51 -7.75 11.67
CA THR A 46 14.90 -7.33 11.43
C THR A 46 15.78 -7.31 12.68
N GLY A 47 15.20 -7.34 13.88
CA GLY A 47 15.89 -7.11 15.14
C GLY A 47 16.39 -5.67 15.34
N ARG A 48 16.03 -4.73 14.44
CA ARG A 48 16.48 -3.34 14.49
C ARG A 48 15.43 -2.46 15.16
N ARG A 49 15.86 -1.55 16.03
CA ARG A 49 14.94 -0.56 16.59
C ARG A 49 14.41 0.35 15.48
N ALA A 50 13.10 0.48 15.41
CA ALA A 50 12.41 1.39 14.52
C ALA A 50 11.35 2.16 15.32
N ARG A 51 11.02 3.37 14.86
CA ARG A 51 9.94 4.19 15.42
C ARG A 51 9.15 4.82 14.28
N TYR A 52 7.85 4.96 14.47
CA TYR A 52 7.03 5.76 13.58
C TYR A 52 7.40 7.24 13.71
N VAL A 53 7.48 7.93 12.57
CA VAL A 53 7.64 9.38 12.51
C VAL A 53 6.67 9.90 11.46
N SER A 54 5.91 10.93 11.81
CA SER A 54 5.03 11.58 10.82
C SER A 54 5.87 12.17 9.70
N ALA A 55 5.44 11.94 8.47
CA ALA A 55 5.91 12.60 7.25
C ALA A 55 4.70 13.09 6.42
N TYR A 56 3.62 13.44 7.12
CA TYR A 56 2.33 13.81 6.51
C TYR A 56 2.39 15.16 5.80
N SER A 57 3.06 16.15 6.39
CA SER A 57 3.25 17.48 5.79
C SER A 57 4.49 17.52 4.91
N ARG A 58 4.55 18.49 3.99
CA ARG A 58 5.76 18.79 3.20
C ARG A 58 6.95 19.03 4.12
N GLU A 59 6.77 19.83 5.18
CA GLU A 59 7.81 20.18 6.14
C GLU A 59 8.35 18.92 6.85
N ASP A 60 7.46 18.05 7.30
CA ASP A 60 7.85 16.81 7.98
C ASP A 60 8.53 15.84 7.02
N LEU A 61 8.00 15.68 5.79
CA LEU A 61 8.59 14.87 4.74
C LEU A 61 10.02 15.33 4.43
N LEU A 62 10.23 16.63 4.20
CA LEU A 62 11.55 17.18 3.88
C LEU A 62 12.49 17.20 5.09
N ARG A 63 11.98 17.25 6.32
CA ARG A 63 12.78 17.08 7.53
C ARG A 63 13.36 15.66 7.61
N GLN A 64 12.59 14.63 7.24
CA GLN A 64 13.08 13.25 7.24
C GLN A 64 13.89 12.91 5.97
N PHE A 65 13.52 13.49 4.82
CA PHE A 65 14.10 13.20 3.51
C PHE A 65 14.50 14.48 2.78
N PRO A 66 15.53 15.21 3.26
CA PRO A 66 15.94 16.49 2.67
C PRO A 66 16.36 16.39 1.21
N GLY A 67 16.84 15.20 0.78
CA GLY A 67 17.22 14.94 -0.61
C GLY A 67 16.07 15.06 -1.62
N PHE A 68 14.81 15.01 -1.18
CA PHE A 68 13.65 15.19 -2.07
C PHE A 68 13.37 16.65 -2.42
N ALA A 69 13.95 17.62 -1.70
CA ALA A 69 13.71 19.04 -1.93
C ALA A 69 14.07 19.52 -3.35
N GLY A 70 14.99 18.83 -4.04
CA GLY A 70 15.36 19.14 -5.42
C GLY A 70 14.31 18.76 -6.47
N ASN A 71 13.25 18.03 -6.08
CA ASN A 71 12.18 17.60 -6.97
C ASN A 71 10.81 17.97 -6.38
N GLU A 72 10.41 19.23 -6.60
CA GLU A 72 9.13 19.79 -6.13
C GLU A 72 7.91 18.97 -6.57
N TYR A 73 7.94 18.42 -7.80
CA TYR A 73 6.85 17.59 -8.30
C TYR A 73 6.70 16.31 -7.47
N LEU A 74 7.79 15.58 -7.23
CA LEU A 74 7.78 14.38 -6.37
C LEU A 74 7.23 14.69 -4.97
N VAL A 75 7.71 15.77 -4.36
CA VAL A 75 7.28 16.18 -3.01
C VAL A 75 5.77 16.44 -2.98
N ARG A 76 5.25 17.16 -3.97
CA ARG A 76 3.82 17.45 -4.09
C ARG A 76 2.99 16.18 -4.27
N GLU A 77 3.40 15.28 -5.16
CA GLU A 77 2.65 14.03 -5.41
C GLU A 77 2.66 13.11 -4.18
N LEU A 78 3.78 13.00 -3.47
CA LEU A 78 3.87 12.19 -2.25
C LEU A 78 2.94 12.72 -1.14
N VAL A 79 2.99 14.02 -0.88
CA VAL A 79 2.13 14.65 0.14
C VAL A 79 0.66 14.54 -0.28
N GLY A 80 0.33 14.90 -1.51
CA GLY A 80 -1.04 14.86 -2.01
C GLY A 80 -1.67 13.47 -1.97
N MET A 81 -0.90 12.41 -2.28
CA MET A 81 -1.38 11.03 -2.17
C MET A 81 -1.72 10.65 -0.72
N VAL A 82 -0.87 11.03 0.22
CA VAL A 82 -1.08 10.73 1.65
C VAL A 82 -2.27 11.54 2.20
N GLU A 83 -2.35 12.83 1.88
CA GLU A 83 -3.47 13.69 2.27
C GLU A 83 -4.79 13.14 1.74
N TYR A 84 -4.83 12.79 0.45
CA TYR A 84 -6.02 12.20 -0.17
C TYR A 84 -6.44 10.91 0.53
N ALA A 85 -5.49 10.01 0.79
CA ALA A 85 -5.77 8.74 1.45
C ALA A 85 -6.27 8.91 2.90
N VAL A 86 -5.83 9.95 3.61
CA VAL A 86 -6.30 10.25 4.96
C VAL A 86 -7.70 10.87 4.94
N GLU A 87 -7.94 11.80 4.02
CA GLU A 87 -9.20 12.54 3.94
C GLU A 87 -10.34 11.70 3.35
N TYR A 88 -10.06 10.93 2.29
CA TYR A 88 -11.06 10.20 1.52
C TYR A 88 -10.96 8.68 1.67
N GLY A 89 -9.95 8.18 2.40
CA GLY A 89 -9.60 6.77 2.42
C GLY A 89 -8.79 6.37 1.19
N TYR A 90 -8.07 5.24 1.30
CA TYR A 90 -7.31 4.68 0.18
C TYR A 90 -8.20 4.15 -0.96
N TYR A 91 -9.45 3.82 -0.66
CA TYR A 91 -10.35 3.10 -1.57
C TYR A 91 -11.73 3.73 -1.58
N ALA A 92 -12.30 3.85 -2.78
CA ALA A 92 -13.64 4.38 -2.96
C ALA A 92 -14.67 3.53 -2.18
N PRO A 93 -15.75 4.14 -1.66
CA PRO A 93 -16.85 3.41 -1.02
C PRO A 93 -17.42 2.32 -1.93
N GLY A 94 -17.79 1.18 -1.35
CA GLY A 94 -18.43 0.07 -2.06
C GLY A 94 -17.47 -0.85 -2.84
N ARG A 95 -16.16 -0.62 -2.81
CA ARG A 95 -15.18 -1.57 -3.38
C ARG A 95 -15.01 -2.80 -2.50
N ASP A 96 -14.89 -3.98 -3.11
CA ASP A 96 -14.56 -5.20 -2.36
C ASP A 96 -13.08 -5.20 -1.98
N LEU A 97 -12.78 -4.73 -0.77
CA LEU A 97 -11.43 -4.67 -0.21
C LEU A 97 -10.86 -6.04 0.17
N THR A 98 -11.68 -7.10 0.13
CA THR A 98 -11.29 -8.45 0.50
C THR A 98 -11.09 -9.37 -0.70
N TRP A 99 -11.41 -8.89 -1.91
CA TRP A 99 -11.37 -9.67 -3.15
C TRP A 99 -10.03 -10.36 -3.38
N SER A 100 -8.93 -9.61 -3.27
CA SER A 100 -7.58 -10.12 -3.52
C SER A 100 -7.17 -11.25 -2.57
N ARG A 101 -7.63 -11.24 -1.31
CA ARG A 101 -7.42 -12.36 -0.37
C ARG A 101 -8.36 -13.54 -0.62
N LYS A 102 -9.54 -13.32 -1.21
CA LYS A 102 -10.46 -14.42 -1.56
C LYS A 102 -9.94 -15.24 -2.73
N ILE A 103 -9.29 -14.59 -3.70
CA ILE A 103 -8.77 -15.25 -4.92
C ILE A 103 -7.36 -15.82 -4.71
N ASP A 104 -6.60 -15.32 -3.73
CA ASP A 104 -5.31 -15.88 -3.33
C ASP A 104 -5.26 -16.17 -1.82
N PRO A 105 -5.55 -17.42 -1.40
CA PRO A 105 -5.40 -17.85 -0.02
C PRO A 105 -3.96 -17.80 0.51
N ASN A 106 -2.97 -17.72 -0.38
CA ASN A 106 -1.55 -17.62 -0.03
C ASN A 106 -1.03 -16.17 -0.02
N ALA A 107 -1.93 -15.18 -0.13
CA ALA A 107 -1.57 -13.78 -0.08
C ALA A 107 -0.77 -13.46 1.21
N LEU A 108 0.45 -12.96 1.03
CA LEU A 108 1.37 -12.66 2.12
C LEU A 108 0.85 -11.53 3.01
N THR A 109 1.07 -11.65 4.32
CA THR A 109 0.97 -10.52 5.26
C THR A 109 2.21 -9.64 5.20
N TRP A 110 2.17 -8.46 5.84
CA TRP A 110 3.34 -7.58 5.93
C TRP A 110 4.55 -8.24 6.59
N GLU A 111 4.33 -9.17 7.52
CA GLU A 111 5.43 -9.91 8.17
C GLU A 111 6.07 -10.95 7.26
N GLN A 112 5.30 -11.54 6.35
CA GLN A 112 5.75 -12.63 5.49
C GLN A 112 6.45 -12.14 4.21
N PHE A 113 6.17 -10.89 3.81
CA PHE A 113 6.82 -10.23 2.69
C PHE A 113 8.21 -9.71 3.08
#